data_AF-A0A7K7LGI1-F1
#
_entry.id   AF-A0A7K7LGI1-F1
#
_cell.length_a   1.000
_cell.length_b   1.000
_cell.length_c   1.000
_cell.angle_alpha   90.00
_cell.angle_beta   90.00
_cell.angle_gamma   90.00
#
_symmetry.space_group_name_H-M   'P 1'
#
loop_
_entity.id
_entity.type
_entity.pdbx_description
1 polymer ?
#
loop_
_entity_poly.entity_id
_entity_poly.type
_entity_poly.pdbx_seq_one_letter_code
_entity_poly.pdbx_strand_id
1 'polypeptide(L)'
;PAMAAAPPLPPRRPRRSPPPAARPCKETFNVFYHESDADTATALAPPWMENPYVKVDTVAAEHLSRPAAGGGRPAGRVNRKTLRLGPLARAGFYLA
;
A
#
# COMPACT_ATOMS: atom_id res chain seq x y z
N PRO A 1 62.20 -31.30 -21.18
CA PRO A 1 61.34 -30.12 -21.35
C PRO A 1 59.89 -30.52 -21.66
N ALA A 2 59.03 -30.49 -20.66
CA ALA A 2 57.59 -30.70 -20.84
C ALA A 2 56.89 -29.36 -20.54
N MET A 3 56.28 -28.76 -21.57
CA MET A 3 55.40 -27.58 -21.40
C MET A 3 54.15 -28.04 -20.65
N ALA A 4 53.97 -27.55 -19.42
CA ALA A 4 52.72 -27.69 -18.70
C ALA A 4 51.70 -26.69 -19.28
N ALA A 5 50.64 -27.19 -19.90
CA ALA A 5 49.52 -26.38 -20.36
C ALA A 5 48.69 -25.91 -19.15
N ALA A 6 48.41 -24.61 -19.09
CA ALA A 6 47.59 -24.02 -18.03
C ALA A 6 46.12 -24.47 -18.15
N PRO A 7 45.42 -24.70 -17.02
CA PRO A 7 44.03 -25.17 -17.02
C PRO A 7 43.05 -24.06 -17.50
N PRO A 8 41.93 -24.44 -18.14
CA PRO A 8 40.97 -23.49 -18.68
C PRO A 8 40.22 -22.73 -17.58
N LEU A 9 39.99 -21.44 -17.83
CA LEU A 9 39.25 -20.56 -16.91
C LEU A 9 37.76 -20.97 -16.82
N PRO A 10 37.15 -20.85 -15.63
CA PRO A 10 35.73 -21.18 -15.44
C PRO A 10 34.81 -20.20 -16.19
N PRO A 11 33.63 -20.66 -16.65
CA PRO A 11 32.69 -19.82 -17.36
C PRO A 11 32.16 -18.70 -16.46
N ARG A 12 32.18 -17.46 -16.97
CA ARG A 12 31.63 -16.30 -16.26
C ARG A 12 30.11 -16.44 -16.17
N ARG A 13 29.58 -16.53 -14.94
CA ARG A 13 28.14 -16.57 -14.70
C ARG A 13 27.47 -15.34 -15.33
N PRO A 14 26.35 -15.50 -16.04
CA PRO A 14 25.63 -14.36 -16.58
C PRO A 14 25.18 -13.46 -15.43
N ARG A 15 25.50 -12.17 -15.51
CA ARG A 15 25.02 -11.18 -14.54
C ARG A 15 23.51 -11.10 -14.69
N ARG A 16 22.79 -11.64 -13.71
CA ARG A 16 21.33 -11.50 -13.63
C ARG A 16 21.02 -10.01 -13.53
N SER A 17 20.12 -9.52 -14.38
CA SER A 17 19.63 -8.15 -14.30
C SER A 17 19.05 -7.88 -12.90
N PRO A 18 19.23 -6.66 -12.35
CA PRO A 18 18.62 -6.30 -11.08
C PRO A 18 17.10 -6.50 -11.19
N PRO A 19 16.44 -7.03 -10.15
CA PRO A 19 14.98 -7.07 -10.13
C PRO A 19 14.42 -5.64 -10.30
N PRO A 20 13.28 -5.46 -11.00
CA PRO A 20 12.63 -4.15 -11.06
C PRO A 20 12.44 -3.64 -9.64
N ALA A 21 12.73 -2.35 -9.42
CA ALA A 21 12.57 -1.72 -8.13
C ALA A 21 11.16 -2.03 -7.60
N ALA A 22 11.10 -2.81 -6.51
CA ALA A 22 9.85 -3.07 -5.83
C ALA A 22 9.26 -1.70 -5.48
N ARG A 23 8.00 -1.46 -5.87
CA ARG A 23 7.31 -0.24 -5.46
C ARG A 23 7.44 -0.14 -3.94
N PRO A 24 7.79 1.05 -3.40
CA PRO A 24 7.87 1.20 -1.96
C PRO A 24 6.54 0.76 -1.37
N CYS A 25 6.59 -0.19 -0.43
CA CYS A 25 5.43 -0.55 0.37
C CYS A 25 4.87 0.75 0.96
N LYS A 26 3.55 0.91 0.90
CA LYS A 26 2.86 2.07 1.46
C LYS A 26 2.07 1.59 2.67
N GLU A 27 2.42 2.10 3.84
CA GLU A 27 1.80 1.76 5.12
C GLU A 27 0.73 2.76 5.54
N THR A 28 0.19 3.52 4.58
CA THR A 28 -0.81 4.56 4.80
C THR A 28 -1.97 4.43 3.82
N PHE A 29 -3.17 4.77 4.27
CA PHE A 29 -4.36 4.90 3.44
C PHE A 29 -4.98 6.29 3.65
N ASN A 30 -5.72 6.77 2.66
CA ASN A 30 -6.46 8.02 2.79
C ASN A 30 -7.90 7.70 3.19
N VAL A 31 -8.53 8.62 3.93
CA VAL A 31 -9.97 8.60 4.20
C VAL A 31 -10.59 9.84 3.60
N PHE A 32 -11.69 9.67 2.88
CA PHE A 32 -12.47 10.75 2.28
C PHE A 32 -13.95 10.64 2.68
N TYR A 33 -14.69 11.74 2.57
CA TYR A 33 -16.13 11.76 2.70
C TYR A 33 -16.83 12.51 1.56
N HIS A 34 -18.07 12.14 1.26
CA HIS A 34 -18.92 12.85 0.31
C HIS A 34 -20.34 12.96 0.87
N GLU A 35 -20.84 14.18 1.01
CA GLU A 35 -22.19 14.46 1.50
C GLU A 35 -23.25 14.30 0.41
N SER A 36 -24.40 13.70 0.74
CA SER A 36 -25.53 13.53 -0.17
C SER A 36 -26.86 13.68 0.58
N ASP A 37 -27.87 14.22 -0.09
CA ASP A 37 -29.22 14.36 0.48
C ASP A 37 -30.06 13.07 0.37
N ALA A 38 -29.60 12.10 -0.42
CA ALA A 38 -30.24 10.79 -0.60
C ALA A 38 -29.21 9.70 -0.93
N ASP A 39 -29.64 8.44 -0.88
CA ASP A 39 -28.79 7.31 -1.26
C ASP A 39 -28.69 7.18 -2.79
N THR A 40 -27.76 7.92 -3.38
CA THR A 40 -27.58 8.06 -4.84
C THR A 40 -26.28 7.45 -5.36
N ALA A 41 -25.49 6.80 -4.51
CA ALA A 41 -24.23 6.19 -4.90
C ALA A 41 -24.46 5.03 -5.91
N THR A 42 -23.61 4.97 -6.92
CA THR A 42 -23.56 3.92 -7.93
C THR A 42 -22.13 3.45 -8.09
N ALA A 43 -21.89 2.43 -8.92
CA ALA A 43 -20.54 1.94 -9.19
C ALA A 43 -19.60 3.03 -9.78
N LEU A 44 -20.15 4.06 -10.43
CA LEU A 44 -19.39 5.09 -11.13
C LEU A 44 -19.57 6.51 -10.57
N ALA A 45 -20.58 6.74 -9.72
CA ALA A 45 -20.90 8.05 -9.16
C ALA A 45 -21.09 7.96 -7.63
N PRO A 46 -20.55 8.90 -6.84
CA PRO A 46 -19.69 10.01 -7.26
C PRO A 46 -18.34 9.51 -7.83
N PRO A 47 -17.69 10.25 -8.75
CA PRO A 47 -16.41 9.83 -9.31
C PRO A 47 -15.37 9.51 -8.23
N TRP A 48 -14.63 8.41 -8.40
CA TRP A 48 -13.61 7.92 -7.45
C TRP A 48 -12.34 8.78 -7.44
N MET A 49 -12.46 10.03 -7.00
CA MET A 49 -11.39 11.03 -6.95
C MET A 49 -11.69 12.12 -5.90
N GLU A 50 -10.67 12.88 -5.49
CA GLU A 50 -10.71 13.93 -4.44
C GLU A 50 -11.62 15.14 -4.75
N ASN A 51 -12.31 15.12 -5.87
CA ASN A 51 -13.41 16.02 -6.16
C ASN A 51 -14.46 15.23 -6.93
N PRO A 52 -15.53 14.73 -6.27
CA PRO A 52 -16.27 15.42 -5.21
C PRO A 52 -16.06 14.89 -3.78
N TYR A 53 -15.11 13.97 -3.56
CA TYR A 53 -14.79 13.45 -2.23
C TYR A 53 -13.83 14.37 -1.47
N VAL A 54 -14.22 14.86 -0.31
CA VAL A 54 -13.37 15.70 0.53
C VAL A 54 -12.44 14.82 1.35
N LYS A 55 -11.13 15.07 1.25
CA LYS A 55 -10.11 14.33 2.01
C LYS A 55 -10.15 14.70 3.49
N VAL A 56 -10.21 13.68 4.35
CA VAL A 56 -10.25 13.82 5.81
C VAL A 56 -8.83 13.76 6.38
N ASP A 57 -8.12 12.67 6.13
CA ASP A 57 -6.77 12.42 6.66
C ASP A 57 -6.04 11.37 5.82
N THR A 58 -4.72 11.32 5.94
CA THR A 58 -3.88 10.19 5.51
C THR A 58 -3.52 9.38 6.76
N VAL A 59 -4.22 8.27 6.96
CA VAL A 59 -4.08 7.40 8.13
C VAL A 59 -2.91 6.45 7.95
N ALA A 60 -1.96 6.52 8.88
CA ALA A 60 -0.85 5.56 9.00
C ALA A 60 -1.16 4.48 10.03
N ALA A 61 -0.58 3.29 9.84
CA ALA A 61 -0.56 2.25 10.85
C ALA A 61 0.51 2.56 11.91
N GLU A 62 0.13 2.56 13.19
CA GLU A 62 1.07 2.67 14.31
C GLU A 62 1.82 1.35 14.54
N HIS A 63 1.10 0.23 14.41
CA HIS A 63 1.59 -1.12 14.57
C HIS A 63 1.58 -1.83 13.21
N LEU A 64 2.77 -2.11 12.69
CA LEU A 64 2.92 -2.93 11.49
C LEU A 64 2.99 -4.41 11.87
N SER A 65 2.13 -5.21 11.26
CA SER A 65 2.20 -6.67 11.37
C SER A 65 3.47 -7.16 10.70
N ARG A 66 4.37 -7.77 11.47
CA ARG A 66 5.58 -8.40 10.92
C ARG A 66 5.34 -9.89 10.71
N PRO A 67 5.78 -10.46 9.58
CA PRO A 67 5.86 -11.91 9.42
C PRO A 67 6.69 -12.49 10.56
N ALA A 68 6.20 -13.54 11.22
CA ALA A 68 7.00 -14.22 12.23
C ALA A 68 8.18 -14.92 11.54
N ALA A 69 9.40 -14.71 12.05
CA ALA A 69 10.55 -15.49 11.62
C ALA A 69 10.27 -16.97 11.94
N GLY A 70 10.17 -17.81 10.90
CA GLY A 70 9.95 -19.25 11.07
C GLY A 70 8.52 -19.77 10.83
N GLY A 71 7.65 -19.01 10.15
CA GLY A 71 6.34 -19.53 9.71
C GLY A 71 5.22 -19.53 10.75
N GLY A 72 5.46 -18.88 11.90
CA GLY A 72 4.42 -18.62 12.90
C GLY A 72 3.38 -17.61 12.42
N ARG A 73 2.23 -17.53 13.12
CA ARG A 73 1.22 -16.51 12.86
C ARG A 73 1.86 -15.11 13.00
N PRO A 74 1.64 -14.18 12.05
CA PRO A 74 2.16 -12.83 12.16
C PRO A 74 1.65 -12.17 13.46
N ALA A 75 2.60 -11.68 14.26
CA ALA A 75 2.29 -10.94 15.48
C ALA A 75 1.95 -9.48 15.09
N GLY A 76 0.66 -9.22 14.91
CA GLY A 76 0.14 -7.87 14.62
C GLY A 76 -0.74 -7.37 15.76
N ARG A 77 -0.76 -6.04 15.98
CA ARG A 77 -1.77 -5.38 16.81
C ARG A 77 -2.75 -4.63 15.90
N VAL A 78 -4.01 -4.54 16.34
CA VAL A 78 -5.03 -3.76 15.63
C VAL A 78 -4.76 -2.27 15.84
N ASN A 79 -4.74 -1.50 14.75
CA ASN A 79 -4.61 -0.04 14.80
C ASN A 79 -5.99 0.61 14.94
N ARG A 80 -6.11 1.67 15.73
CA ARG A 80 -7.35 2.45 15.88
C ARG A 80 -7.07 3.93 15.67
N LYS A 81 -7.84 4.57 14.79
CA LYS A 81 -7.79 6.01 14.53
C LYS A 81 -9.19 6.59 14.67
N THR A 82 -9.31 7.72 15.36
CA THR A 82 -10.56 8.49 15.45
C THR A 82 -10.39 9.76 14.63
N LEU A 83 -11.29 9.98 13.66
CA LEU A 83 -11.30 11.15 12.78
C LEU A 83 -12.57 11.96 13.02
N ARG A 84 -12.48 13.27 12.83
CA ARG A 84 -13.63 14.19 12.89
C ARG A 84 -14.00 14.60 11.48
N LEU A 85 -15.30 14.57 11.17
CA LEU A 85 -15.85 14.94 9.86
C LEU A 85 -16.75 16.18 10.05
N GLY A 86 -16.67 17.14 9.13
CA GLY A 86 -17.62 18.25 9.05
C GLY A 86 -17.08 19.64 9.42
N PRO A 87 -17.97 20.65 9.48
CA PRO A 87 -19.43 20.54 9.67
C PRO A 87 -20.16 19.89 8.49
N LEU A 88 -21.10 18.99 8.78
CA LEU A 88 -21.97 18.35 7.79
C LEU A 88 -23.28 19.12 7.69
N ALA A 89 -23.80 19.29 6.47
CA ALA A 89 -24.99 20.09 6.17
C ALA A 89 -26.06 19.35 5.36
N ARG A 90 -25.72 18.24 4.68
CA ARG A 90 -26.68 17.42 3.92
C ARG A 90 -27.34 16.34 4.76
N ALA A 91 -28.32 15.65 4.19
CA ALA A 91 -29.06 14.59 4.89
C ALA A 91 -28.19 13.39 5.30
N GLY A 92 -27.10 13.11 4.60
CA GLY A 92 -26.19 12.00 4.88
C GLY A 92 -24.83 12.13 4.18
N PHE A 93 -24.00 11.10 4.32
CA PHE A 93 -22.67 11.06 3.70
C PHE A 93 -22.17 9.63 3.47
N TYR A 94 -21.20 9.50 2.56
CA TYR A 94 -20.43 8.28 2.28
C TYR A 94 -18.98 8.45 2.72
N LEU A 95 -18.32 7.34 3.09
CA LEU A 95 -16.88 7.28 3.35
C LEU A 95 -16.18 6.43 2.29
N ALA A 96 -14.97 6.83 1.90
CA ALA A 96 -14.11 6.15 0.93
C ALA A 96 -12.66 6.10 1.40
#